data_AF-A0A1G8G5H2-F1
#
_entry.id   AF-A0A1G8G5H2-F1
#
_cell.length_a   1.000
_cell.length_b   1.000
_cell.length_c   1.000
_cell.angle_alpha   90.00
_cell.angle_beta   90.00
_cell.angle_gamma   90.00
#
_symmetry.space_group_name_H-M   'P 1'
#
loop_
_entity.id
_entity.type
_entity.pdbx_description
1 polymer ?
#
loop_
_entity_poly.entity_id
_entity_poly.type
_entity_poly.pdbx_seq_one_letter_code
_entity_poly.pdbx_strand_id
1 'polypeptide(L)'
;MARPASGEEHLELARNAVRIAKTADELRSAQVLLLPLELGLSLEQTAIAIGRSKGKTCTLRTNYCKRATGRMAAPVAKRNLRNREN
;
A
#
# COMPACT_ATOMS: atom_id res chain seq x y z
N MET A 1 -4.97 22.89 9.39
CA MET A 1 -6.01 21.84 9.38
C MET A 1 -5.37 20.51 9.74
N ALA A 2 -5.47 20.12 11.01
CA ALA A 2 -5.02 18.81 11.46
C ALA A 2 -5.99 17.78 10.89
N ARG A 3 -5.60 17.10 9.81
CA ARG A 3 -6.29 15.89 9.36
C ARG A 3 -6.10 14.88 10.49
N PRO A 4 -7.17 14.27 11.05
CA PRO A 4 -7.00 13.23 12.05
C PRO A 4 -6.06 12.17 11.49
N ALA A 5 -5.26 11.54 12.35
CA ALA A 5 -4.28 10.54 12.01
C ALA A 5 -4.95 9.26 11.45
N SER A 6 -5.61 9.35 10.29
CA SER A 6 -6.16 8.21 9.56
C SER A 6 -5.06 7.22 9.14
N GLY A 7 -3.78 7.55 9.35
CA GLY A 7 -2.67 6.62 9.16
C GLY A 7 -2.56 5.57 10.27
N GLU A 8 -2.95 5.88 11.50
CA GLU A 8 -2.78 5.01 12.67
C GLU A 8 -3.78 3.83 12.65
N GLU A 9 -5.02 4.11 12.27
CA GLU A 9 -6.05 3.07 12.07
C GLU A 9 -5.70 2.12 10.91
N HIS A 10 -4.88 2.60 9.96
CA HIS A 10 -4.39 1.79 8.85
C HIS A 10 -3.04 1.13 9.13
N LEU A 11 -2.36 1.48 10.22
CA LEU A 11 -1.10 0.88 10.63
C LEU A 11 -1.29 -0.56 11.09
N GLU A 12 -2.32 -0.81 11.90
CA GLU A 12 -2.65 -2.18 12.33
C GLU A 12 -3.03 -3.06 11.14
N LEU A 13 -3.82 -2.52 10.21
CA LEU A 13 -4.14 -3.18 8.94
C LEU A 13 -2.89 -3.45 8.10
N ALA A 14 -1.94 -2.50 8.02
CA ALA A 14 -0.69 -2.68 7.31
C ALA A 14 0.21 -3.73 7.96
N ARG A 15 0.30 -3.75 9.30
CA ARG A 15 1.03 -4.79 10.06
C ARG A 15 0.44 -6.18 9.79
N ASN A 16 -0.88 -6.31 9.82
CA ASN A 16 -1.55 -7.57 9.52
C ASN A 16 -1.34 -7.95 8.04
N ALA A 17 -1.46 -6.99 7.11
CA ALA A 17 -1.22 -7.19 5.69
C ALA A 17 0.21 -7.71 5.39
N VAL A 18 1.24 -7.21 6.10
CA VAL A 18 2.62 -7.75 5.96
C VAL A 18 2.69 -9.20 6.42
N ARG A 19 1.99 -9.58 7.49
CA ARG A 19 2.00 -10.97 8.01
C ARG A 19 1.30 -11.96 7.09
N ILE A 20 0.21 -11.55 6.45
CA ILE A 20 -0.60 -12.41 5.57
C ILE A 20 -0.19 -12.35 4.10
N ALA A 21 0.66 -11.39 3.71
CA ALA A 21 1.04 -11.18 2.32
C ALA A 21 1.66 -12.45 1.72
N LYS A 22 1.08 -12.93 0.62
CA LYS A 22 1.59 -14.10 -0.12
C LYS A 22 2.39 -13.70 -1.33
N THR A 23 2.24 -12.46 -1.78
CA THR A 23 2.93 -11.94 -2.96
C THR A 23 3.82 -10.75 -2.62
N ALA A 24 4.89 -10.59 -3.40
CA ALA A 24 5.80 -9.46 -3.24
C ALA A 24 5.14 -8.10 -3.54
N ASP A 25 4.03 -8.06 -4.28
CA ASP A 25 3.30 -6.81 -4.55
C ASP A 25 2.42 -6.39 -3.35
N GLU A 26 1.76 -7.36 -2.71
CA GLU A 26 1.02 -7.15 -1.45
C GLU A 26 1.95 -6.68 -0.33
N LEU A 27 3.09 -7.35 -0.17
CA LEU A 27 4.08 -6.99 0.83
C LEU A 27 4.62 -5.56 0.63
N ARG A 28 4.98 -5.19 -0.61
CA ARG A 28 5.42 -3.82 -0.93
C ARG A 28 4.32 -2.78 -0.69
N SER A 29 3.07 -3.13 -0.97
CA SER A 29 1.92 -2.25 -0.75
C SER A 29 1.72 -1.94 0.73
N ALA A 30 1.85 -2.95 1.60
CA ALA A 30 1.73 -2.78 3.04
C ALA A 30 2.95 -2.04 3.65
N GLN A 31 4.15 -2.35 3.19
CA GLN A 31 5.39 -1.69 3.62
C GLN A 31 5.41 -0.19 3.35
N VAL A 32 4.71 0.27 2.33
CA VAL A 32 4.69 1.69 1.93
C VAL A 32 4.07 2.63 2.97
N LEU A 33 3.19 2.10 3.85
CA LEU A 33 2.67 2.84 5.00
C LEU A 33 3.44 2.50 6.27
N LEU A 34 3.81 1.23 6.44
CA LEU A 34 4.46 0.75 7.64
C LEU A 34 5.86 1.35 7.83
N LEU A 35 6.68 1.40 6.78
CA LEU A 35 8.05 1.93 6.84
C LEU A 35 8.11 3.42 7.25
N PRO A 36 7.35 4.34 6.63
CA PRO A 36 7.40 5.75 7.03
C PRO A 36 6.74 6.03 8.39
N LEU A 37 5.72 5.25 8.80
CA LEU A 37 5.00 5.49 10.04
C LEU A 37 5.63 4.82 11.27
N GLU A 38 6.19 3.61 11.13
CA GLU A 38 6.86 2.90 12.24
C GLU A 38 8.33 3.29 12.38
N LEU A 39 9.04 3.44 11.26
CA LEU A 39 10.50 3.65 11.26
C LEU A 39 10.89 5.11 11.01
N GLY A 40 9.91 6.01 10.85
CA GLY A 40 10.15 7.43 10.57
C GLY A 40 10.86 7.68 9.23
N LEU A 41 10.85 6.71 8.31
CA LEU A 41 11.56 6.78 7.04
C LEU A 41 10.95 7.86 6.14
N SER A 42 11.81 8.58 5.42
CA SER A 42 11.34 9.47 4.37
C SER A 42 10.72 8.68 3.22
N LEU A 43 9.90 9.34 2.41
CA LEU A 43 9.25 8.71 1.26
C LEU A 43 10.27 8.22 0.21
N GLU A 44 11.44 8.87 0.15
CA GLU A 44 12.56 8.50 -0.71
C GLU A 44 13.30 7.27 -0.18
N GLN A 45 13.58 7.22 1.11
CA GLN A 45 14.18 6.05 1.75
C GLN A 45 13.25 4.84 1.66
N THR A 46 11.95 5.05 1.84
CA THR A 46 10.92 4.02 1.64
C THR A 46 10.94 3.49 0.21
N ALA A 47 11.05 4.38 -0.78
CA ALA A 47 11.12 4.02 -2.19
C ALA A 47 12.35 3.15 -2.51
N ILE A 48 13.50 3.48 -1.91
CA ILE A 48 14.74 2.70 -2.03
C ILE A 48 14.54 1.31 -1.39
N ALA A 49 13.98 1.25 -0.17
CA ALA A 49 13.76 0.00 0.56
C ALA A 49 12.86 -0.99 -0.20
N ILE A 50 11.82 -0.50 -0.88
CA ILE A 50 10.91 -1.34 -1.67
C ILE A 50 11.37 -1.56 -3.13
N GLY A 51 12.46 -0.90 -3.55
CA GLY A 51 12.99 -0.96 -4.92
C GLY A 51 12.08 -0.28 -5.97
N ARG A 52 11.48 0.86 -5.66
CA ARG A 52 10.58 1.62 -6.55
C ARG A 52 11.00 3.09 -6.64
N SER A 53 10.44 3.80 -7.62
CA SER A 53 10.62 5.25 -7.72
C SER A 53 9.76 5.98 -6.68
N LYS A 54 10.20 7.19 -6.29
CA LYS A 54 9.48 8.09 -5.36
C LYS A 54 8.03 8.32 -5.78
N GLY A 55 7.81 8.64 -7.06
CA GLY A 55 6.47 8.86 -7.61
C GLY A 55 5.57 7.63 -7.49
N LYS A 56 6.10 6.44 -7.85
CA LYS A 56 5.35 5.19 -7.76
C LYS A 56 5.02 4.80 -6.32
N THR A 57 5.95 5.07 -5.40
CA THR A 57 5.78 4.90 -3.95
C THR A 57 4.66 5.80 -3.41
N CYS A 58 4.63 7.07 -3.83
CA CYS A 58 3.59 8.02 -3.45
C CYS A 58 2.20 7.60 -3.96
N THR A 59 2.11 7.15 -5.22
CA THR A 59 0.89 6.58 -5.79
C THR A 59 0.45 5.33 -5.04
N LEU A 60 1.39 4.43 -4.71
CA LEU A 60 1.10 3.21 -3.96
C LEU A 60 0.51 3.53 -2.57
N ARG A 61 1.10 4.51 -1.87
CA ARG A 61 0.62 4.95 -0.54
C ARG A 61 -0.79 5.50 -0.60
N THR A 62 -1.05 6.35 -1.58
CA THR A 62 -2.36 6.96 -1.80
C THR A 62 -3.41 5.91 -2.12
N ASN A 63 -3.08 4.97 -3.02
CA ASN A 63 -3.98 3.89 -3.40
C ASN A 63 -4.24 2.93 -2.24
N TYR A 64 -3.24 2.64 -1.41
CA TYR A 64 -3.43 1.83 -0.21
C TYR A 64 -4.41 2.50 0.76
N CYS A 65 -4.21 3.78 1.07
CA CYS A 65 -5.12 4.53 1.95
C CYS A 65 -6.56 4.58 1.37
N LYS A 66 -6.70 4.75 0.05
CA LYS A 66 -8.01 4.67 -0.61
C LYS A 66 -8.66 3.29 -0.49
N ARG A 67 -7.88 2.21 -0.58
CA ARG A 67 -8.38 0.83 -0.40
C ARG A 67 -8.78 0.55 1.04
N ALA A 68 -7.95 0.95 2.00
CA ALA A 68 -8.23 0.79 3.42
C ALA A 68 -9.49 1.56 3.85
N THR A 69 -9.77 2.71 3.23
CA THR A 69 -11.01 3.48 3.44
C THR A 69 -12.20 3.00 2.60
N GLY A 70 -12.07 1.89 1.86
CA GLY A 70 -13.13 1.35 1.00
C GLY A 70 -13.45 2.19 -0.25
N ARG A 71 -12.72 3.29 -0.50
CA ARG A 71 -12.91 4.17 -1.65
C ARG A 71 -12.34 3.62 -2.96
N MET A 72 -11.61 2.51 -2.91
CA MET A 72 -11.01 1.87 -4.07
C MET A 72 -10.98 0.36 -3.87
N ALA A 73 -11.34 -0.40 -4.90
CA ALA A 73 -11.22 -1.85 -4.90
C ALA A 73 -9.74 -2.30 -4.92
N ALA A 74 -9.50 -3.52 -4.43
CA ALA A 74 -8.21 -4.19 -4.55
C ALA A 74 -7.82 -4.35 -6.04
N PRO A 75 -6.52 -4.36 -6.38
CA PRO A 75 -6.09 -4.51 -7.75
C PRO A 75 -6.45 -5.92 -8.21
N VAL A 76 -7.29 -6.02 -9.24
CA VAL A 76 -7.64 -7.30 -9.84
C VAL A 76 -6.43 -7.81 -10.64
N ALA A 77 -6.08 -9.09 -10.46
CA ALA A 77 -5.03 -9.70 -11.27
C ALA A 77 -5.37 -9.56 -12.76
N LYS A 78 -4.37 -9.23 -13.60
CA LYS A 78 -4.57 -9.03 -15.05
C LYS A 78 -5.28 -10.21 -15.74
N ARG A 79 -5.14 -11.43 -15.21
CA ARG A 79 -5.81 -12.63 -15.71
C ARG A 79 -7.34 -12.58 -15.55
N ASN A 80 -7.82 -11.94 -14.49
CA ASN A 80 -9.25 -11.77 -14.21
C ASN A 80 -9.87 -10.58 -14.96
N LEU A 81 -9.04 -9.73 -15.60
CA LEU A 81 -9.49 -8.64 -16.46
C LEU A 81 -9.70 -9.08 -17.92
N ARG A 82 -9.34 -10.32 -18.27
CA ARG A 82 -9.60 -10.86 -19.61
C ARG A 82 -11.04 -11.36 -19.61
N ASN A 83 -11.90 -10.77 -20.43
CA ASN A 83 -13.21 -11.35 -20.73
C ASN A 83 -12.99 -12.80 -21.17
N ARG A 84 -13.63 -13.74 -20.46
CA ARG A 84 -13.79 -15.10 -20.96
C ARG A 84 -15.02 -15.07 -21.86
N GLU A 85 -14.82 -14.76 -23.13
CA GLU A 85 -15.82 -15.03 -24.15
C GLU A 85 -15.97 -16.57 -24.20
N ASN A 86 -17.20 -17.06 -24.03
CA ASN A 86 -17.55 -18.47 -23.85
C ASN A 86 -18.13 -19.05 -25.14
#